data_AF-A0A9D4QPW9-F1
#
_entry.id   AF-A0A9D4QPW9-F1
#
_cell.length_a   1.000
_cell.length_b   1.000
_cell.length_c   1.000
_cell.angle_alpha   90.00
_cell.angle_beta   90.00
_cell.angle_gamma   90.00
#
_symmetry.space_group_name_H-M   'P 1'
#
loop_
_entity.id
_entity.type
_entity.pdbx_description
1 polymer ?
#
loop_
_entity_poly.entity_id
_entity_poly.type
_entity_poly.pdbx_seq_one_letter_code
_entity_poly.pdbx_strand_id
1 'polypeptide(L)' 'MDCGEVPQSIHVTDSGKVLVCGDNTIFQVDKDGRQILAEVVTEKDVVILPICIYYSEHTGILVVGMWGSNNDILVFSTR' A
#
# COMPACT_ATOMS: atom_id res chain seq x y z
N MET A 1 15.24 -6.81 -5.65
CA MET A 1 14.26 -5.89 -6.21
C MET A 1 15.00 -4.65 -6.64
N ASP A 2 15.02 -4.36 -7.94
CA ASP A 2 15.39 -3.04 -8.44
C ASP A 2 14.06 -2.32 -8.66
N CYS A 3 13.43 -1.91 -7.55
CA CYS A 3 12.11 -1.27 -7.62
C CYS A 3 12.22 0.24 -7.85
N GLY A 4 13.42 0.84 -7.76
CA GLY A 4 13.64 2.29 -7.85
C GLY A 4 12.94 3.14 -6.78
N GLU A 5 11.89 2.61 -6.17
CA GLU A 5 10.99 3.27 -5.24
C GLU A 5 11.39 2.96 -3.80
N VAL A 6 11.55 4.01 -3.01
CA VAL A 6 11.84 3.92 -1.58
C VAL A 6 10.52 3.60 -0.87
N PRO A 7 10.43 2.49 -0.10
CA PRO A 7 9.21 2.17 0.62
C PRO A 7 8.95 3.24 1.69
N GLN A 8 7.77 3.87 1.62
CA GLN A 8 7.36 4.92 2.56
C GLN A 8 6.80 4.33 3.87
N SER A 9 6.10 3.19 3.75
CA SER A 9 5.47 2.49 4.87
C SER A 9 5.30 1.02 4.54
N ILE A 10 5.24 0.19 5.57
CA ILE A 10 5.01 -1.26 5.47
C ILE A 10 3.88 -1.63 6.44
N HIS A 11 3.00 -2.54 6.00
CA HIS A 11 1.99 -3.15 6.86
C HIS A 11 2.06 -4.67 6.73
N VAL A 12 2.09 -5.37 7.87
CA VAL A 12 2.06 -6.83 7.92
C VAL A 12 0.75 -7.25 8.58
N THR A 13 -0.01 -8.09 7.91
CA THR A 13 -1.31 -8.56 8.40
C THR A 13 -1.16 -9.78 9.32
N ASP A 14 -2.24 -10.14 10.02
CA ASP A 14 -2.27 -11.33 10.89
C ASP A 14 -2.03 -12.65 10.12
N SER A 15 -2.43 -12.73 8.83
CA SER A 15 -2.11 -13.88 7.98
C SER A 15 -0.68 -13.87 7.40
N GLY A 16 0.09 -12.82 7.69
CA GLY A 16 1.48 -12.67 7.24
C GLY A 16 1.62 -12.08 5.83
N LYS A 17 0.58 -11.46 5.26
CA LYS A 17 0.74 -10.68 4.03
C LYS A 17 1.55 -9.42 4.33
N VAL A 18 2.46 -9.10 3.42
CA VAL A 18 3.27 -7.88 3.51
C VAL A 18 2.79 -6.92 2.44
N LEU A 19 2.29 -5.77 2.87
CA LEU A 19 1.95 -4.65 2.00
C LEU A 19 3.02 -3.56 2.13
N VAL A 20 3.42 -3.00 1.00
CA VAL A 20 4.43 -1.95 0.89
C VAL A 20 3.81 -0.75 0.21
N CYS A 21 3.89 0.41 0.86
CA CYS A 21 3.57 1.71 0.29
C CYS A 21 4.77 2.18 -0.53
N GLY A 22 4.66 2.10 -1.85
CA GLY A 22 5.63 2.66 -2.81
C GLY A 22 5.36 4.13 -3.11
N ASP A 23 5.83 4.61 -4.26
CA ASP A 23 5.80 6.03 -4.61
C ASP A 23 4.41 6.52 -5.04
N ASN A 24 3.68 5.72 -5.84
CA ASN A 24 2.26 5.96 -6.18
C ASN A 24 1.46 4.65 -6.23
N THR A 25 2.02 3.57 -5.69
CA THR A 25 1.46 2.23 -5.77
C THR A 25 1.63 1.52 -4.44
N ILE A 26 0.59 0.80 -4.00
CA ILE A 26 0.68 -0.09 -2.85
C ILE A 26 0.81 -1.50 -3.40
N PHE A 27 1.90 -2.16 -3.03
CA PHE A 27 2.22 -3.50 -3.48
C PHE A 27 1.91 -4.50 -2.37
N GLN A 28 1.44 -5.69 -2.76
CA GLN A 28 1.65 -6.88 -1.94
C GLN A 28 2.94 -7.55 -2.38
N VAL A 29 3.79 -7.92 -1.43
CA VAL A 29 5.05 -8.62 -1.69
C VAL A 29 5.07 -9.99 -1.01
N ASP A 30 6.00 -10.85 -1.45
CA ASP A 30 6.27 -12.11 -0.76
C ASP A 30 6.81 -11.86 0.66
N LYS A 31 6.77 -12.89 1.50
CA LYS A 31 7.22 -12.81 2.90
C LYS A 31 8.68 -12.36 3.07
N ASP A 32 9.49 -12.49 2.02
CA ASP A 32 10.91 -12.15 2.03
C ASP A 32 11.16 -10.74 1.45
N GLY A 33 10.10 -10.05 0.99
CA GLY A 33 10.17 -8.73 0.37
C GLY A 33 10.98 -8.72 -0.93
N ARG A 34 11.06 -9.84 -1.65
CA ARG A 34 11.89 -10.01 -2.86
C ARG A 34 11.11 -10.01 -4.16
N GLN A 35 9.85 -10.43 -4.12
CA GLN A 35 8.96 -10.43 -5.29
C GLN A 35 7.68 -9.66 -5.00
N ILE A 36 7.26 -8.85 -5.98
CA ILE A 36 5.93 -8.25 -5.99
C ILE A 36 4.95 -9.34 -6.39
N LEU A 37 3.93 -9.55 -5.56
CA LEU A 37 2.86 -10.50 -5.81
C LEU A 37 1.67 -9.83 -6.50
N ALA A 38 1.36 -8.58 -6.15
CA ALA A 38 0.27 -7.80 -6.74
C ALA A 38 0.45 -6.29 -6.55
N GLU A 39 -0.08 -5.50 -7.48
CA GLU A 39 -0.39 -4.08 -7.29
C GLU A 39 -1.81 -3.99 -6.73
N VAL A 40 -1.96 -3.49 -5.50
CA VAL A 40 -3.25 -3.47 -4.78
C VAL A 40 -4.07 -2.24 -5.17
N VAL A 41 -3.42 -1.08 -5.18
CA VAL A 41 -3.95 0.21 -5.66
C VAL A 41 -2.82 1.01 -6.28
N THR A 42 -3.14 1.85 -7.25
CA THR A 42 -2.16 2.58 -8.09
C THR A 42 -2.55 4.05 -8.27
N GLU A 43 -1.73 4.81 -9.01
CA GLU A 43 -2.06 6.17 -9.45
C GLU A 43 -3.41 6.28 -10.18
N LYS A 44 -3.88 5.22 -10.84
CA LYS A 44 -5.19 5.19 -11.51
C LYS A 44 -6.35 5.24 -10.53
N ASP A 45 -6.10 4.81 -9.30
CA ASP A 45 -7.01 4.87 -8.16
C ASP A 45 -6.81 6.16 -7.36
N VAL A 46 -6.16 7.16 -7.97
CA VAL A 46 -5.88 8.50 -7.42
C VAL A 46 -4.90 8.45 -6.23
N VAL A 47 -4.11 7.37 -6.12
CA VAL A 47 -3.03 7.29 -5.13
C VAL A 47 -1.81 8.06 -5.66
N ILE A 48 -1.68 9.33 -5.23
CA ILE A 48 -0.57 10.24 -5.54
C ILE A 48 0.24 10.61 -4.28
N LEU A 49 1.48 10.15 -4.14
CA LEU A 49 2.36 10.36 -2.97
C LEU A 49 1.78 9.81 -1.65
N PRO A 50 1.46 8.51 -1.56
CA PRO A 50 1.06 7.88 -0.31
C PRO A 50 2.26 7.79 0.65
N ILE A 51 2.00 7.96 1.94
CA ILE A 51 3.05 7.96 2.97
C ILE A 51 2.83 6.93 4.06
N CYS A 52 1.60 6.47 4.24
CA CYS A 52 1.29 5.43 5.21
C CYS A 52 0.07 4.63 4.79
N ILE A 53 0.03 3.38 5.25
CA ILE A 53 -1.09 2.48 5.00
C ILE A 53 -1.50 1.73 6.26
N TYR A 54 -2.79 1.40 6.32
CA TYR A 54 -3.35 0.41 7.23
C TYR A 54 -4.27 -0.51 6.43
N TYR A 55 -4.19 -1.81 6.67
CA TYR A 55 -5.07 -2.77 6.03
C TYR A 55 -5.69 -3.72 7.05
N SER A 56 -7.01 -3.88 6.98
CA SER A 56 -7.73 -4.84 7.80
C SER A 56 -8.19 -6.00 6.92
N GLU A 57 -7.61 -7.19 7.12
CA GLU A 57 -8.09 -8.39 6.45
C GLU A 57 -9.52 -8.75 6.86
N HIS A 58 -9.89 -8.44 8.09
CA HIS A 58 -11.23 -8.72 8.60
C HIS A 58 -12.30 -7.94 7.84
N THR A 59 -12.03 -6.70 7.41
CA THR A 59 -13.01 -5.87 6.69
C THR A 59 -12.70 -5.75 5.21
N GLY A 60 -11.49 -6.11 4.77
CA GLY A 60 -11.00 -5.85 3.41
C GLY A 60 -10.86 -4.35 3.12
N ILE A 61 -10.64 -3.54 4.16
CA ILE A 61 -10.48 -2.09 4.02
C ILE A 61 -8.99 -1.75 4.02
N LEU A 62 -8.55 -1.08 2.96
CA LEU A 62 -7.25 -0.43 2.87
C LEU A 62 -7.44 1.08 3.08
N VAL A 63 -6.74 1.62 4.06
CA VAL A 63 -6.65 3.06 4.33
C VAL A 63 -5.28 3.53 3.88
N VAL A 64 -5.24 4.57 3.06
CA VAL A 64 -4.01 5.16 2.53
C VAL A 64 -3.96 6.63 2.94
N GLY A 65 -2.93 6.99 3.70
CA GLY A 65 -2.64 8.39 4.03
C GLY A 65 -1.75 9.00 2.96
N MET A 66 -2.15 10.16 2.46
CA MET A 66 -1.50 10.85 1.33
C MET A 66 -0.72 12.07 1.80
N TRP A 67 0.45 12.33 1.19
CA TRP A 67 1.15 13.61 1.34
C TRP A 67 0.56 14.62 0.36
N GLY A 68 0.04 15.73 0.88
CA GLY A 68 -0.53 16.80 0.06
C GLY A 68 -1.09 17.94 0.91
N SER A 69 -1.59 18.99 0.27
CA SER A 69 -2.09 20.20 0.94
C SER A 69 -3.34 19.98 1.81
N ASN A 70 -4.05 18.86 1.62
CA ASN A 70 -5.30 18.56 2.34
C ASN A 70 -5.21 17.36 3.30
N ASN A 71 -4.05 16.72 3.46
CA ASN A 71 -3.90 15.48 4.26
C ASN A 71 -4.98 14.45 3.92
N ASP A 72 -5.17 14.17 2.64
CA ASP A 72 -6.23 13.30 2.18
C ASP A 72 -6.03 11.86 2.67
N ILE A 73 -7.12 11.24 3.08
CA ILE A 73 -7.17 9.81 3.41
C ILE A 73 -8.07 9.14 2.38
N LEU A 74 -7.51 8.21 1.63
CA LEU A 74 -8.26 7.36 0.71
C LEU A 74 -8.62 6.05 1.39
N VAL A 75 -9.84 5.59 1.16
CA VAL A 75 -10.36 4.34 1.72
C VAL A 75 -10.85 3.47 0.58
N PHE A 76 -10.23 2.29 0.45
CA PHE A 76 -10.54 1.32 -0.59
C PHE A 76 -11.14 0.06 0.03
N SER A 77 -12.14 -0.50 -0.66
CA SER A 77 -12.63 -1.85 -0.41
C SER A 77 -11.94 -2.79 -1.39
N THR A 78 -11.20 -3.78 -0.88
CA THR A 78 -10.42 -4.73 -1.68
C THR A 78 -11.05 -6.13 -1.73
N ARG A 79 -12.37 -6.21 -1.48
CA ARG A 79 -13.18 -7.43 -1.58
C ARG A 79 -13.87 -7.55 -2.92
#